data_AF-A0A9Q2QMX7-F1
#
_entry.id   AF-A0A9Q2QMX7-F1
#
_cell.length_a   1.000
_cell.length_b   1.000
_cell.length_c   1.000
_cell.angle_alpha   90.00
_cell.angle_beta   90.00
_cell.angle_gamma   90.00
#
_symmetry.space_group_name_H-M   'P 1'
#
loop_
_entity.id
_entity.type
_entity.pdbx_description
1 polymer ?
#
loop_
_entity_poly.entity_id
_entity_poly.type
_entity_poly.pdbx_seq_one_letter_code
_entity_poly.pdbx_strand_id
1 'polypeptide(L)'
;MPHYLKDGHEQREMIFPKKDVEAYNQLFAQTNSVDVSPFYCASLWPEFELFKPFISSKLLLKSTEIEQYHPLAIDVIYQVQLTIIEQKRIRQFIKYSFEMKINKNLTKCIYIKQTFLEKVKNDTDIT
;
A
#
# COMPACT_ATOMS: atom_id res chain seq x y z
N MET A 1 2.18 0.61 -24.32
CA MET A 1 2.18 2.05 -23.98
C MET A 1 1.69 2.21 -22.55
N PRO A 2 2.51 2.59 -21.57
CA PRO A 2 2.02 2.86 -20.22
C PRO A 2 1.42 4.28 -20.17
N HIS A 3 0.20 4.42 -19.65
CA HIS A 3 -0.47 5.70 -19.48
C HIS A 3 0.05 6.37 -18.20
N TYR A 4 0.51 7.62 -18.35
CA TYR A 4 1.27 8.41 -17.40
C TYR A 4 0.41 9.10 -16.34
N LEU A 5 0.63 8.78 -15.06
CA LEU A 5 1.12 9.67 -13.97
C LEU A 5 0.60 11.12 -13.79
N LYS A 6 -0.52 11.58 -14.38
CA LYS A 6 -0.98 12.98 -14.19
C LYS A 6 -1.93 13.22 -13.01
N ASP A 7 -2.60 12.19 -12.51
CA ASP A 7 -3.73 12.37 -11.59
C ASP A 7 -3.46 11.81 -10.18
N GLY A 8 -2.19 11.57 -9.82
CA GLY A 8 -1.80 11.07 -8.50
C GLY A 8 -2.31 9.67 -8.16
N HIS A 9 -2.78 8.90 -9.15
CA HIS A 9 -3.23 7.53 -8.95
C HIS A 9 -2.67 6.59 -10.01
N GLU A 10 -2.55 5.31 -9.63
CA GLU A 10 -2.10 4.22 -10.47
C GLU A 10 -2.99 3.00 -10.20
N GLN A 11 -3.32 2.26 -11.25
CA GLN A 11 -4.18 1.08 -11.14
C GLN A 11 -3.53 -0.13 -11.81
N ARG A 12 -3.65 -1.29 -11.16
CA ARG A 12 -3.16 -2.58 -11.67
C ARG A 12 -4.14 -3.70 -11.33
N GLU A 13 -4.13 -4.75 -12.16
CA GLU A 13 -4.72 -6.03 -11.79
C GLU A 13 -3.70 -6.85 -11.01
N MET A 14 -4.12 -7.41 -9.88
CA MET A 14 -3.25 -8.16 -8.98
C MET A 14 -3.93 -9.43 -8.48
N ILE A 15 -3.11 -10.42 -8.16
CA ILE A 15 -3.53 -11.69 -7.54
C ILE A 15 -2.78 -11.79 -6.21
N PHE A 16 -3.39 -12.41 -5.21
CA PHE A 16 -2.73 -12.81 -3.97
C PHE A 16 -2.39 -14.30 -4.04
N PRO A 17 -1.14 -14.67 -4.38
CA PRO A 17 -0.79 -16.07 -4.59
C PRO A 17 -0.86 -16.84 -3.27
N LYS A 18 -1.42 -18.04 -3.30
CA LYS A 18 -1.57 -18.89 -2.10
C LYS A 18 -0.28 -19.01 -1.28
N LYS A 19 0.83 -19.29 -1.95
CA LYS A 19 2.14 -19.48 -1.33
C LYS A 19 2.57 -18.26 -0.50
N ASP A 20 2.35 -17.06 -1.02
CA ASP A 20 2.83 -15.83 -0.37
C ASP A 20 1.92 -15.44 0.79
N VAL A 21 0.61 -15.68 0.67
CA VAL A 21 -0.37 -15.48 1.75
C VAL A 21 -0.12 -16.46 2.90
N GLU A 22 0.13 -17.73 2.60
CA GLU A 22 0.49 -18.73 3.61
C GLU A 22 1.80 -18.39 4.33
N ALA A 23 2.82 -17.96 3.57
CA ALA A 23 4.10 -17.53 4.15
C ALA A 23 3.92 -16.32 5.08
N TYR A 24 3.09 -15.35 4.72
CA TYR A 24 2.78 -14.22 5.58
C TYR A 24 2.04 -14.65 6.86
N ASN A 25 1.02 -15.51 6.74
CA ASN A 25 0.22 -15.97 7.88
C ASN A 25 1.05 -16.75 8.91
N GLN A 26 2.09 -17.47 8.47
CA GLN A 26 3.04 -18.17 9.35
C GLN A 26 3.81 -17.21 10.27
N LEU A 27 4.06 -15.96 9.85
CA LEU A 27 4.73 -14.95 10.69
C LEU A 27 3.93 -14.59 11.94
N PHE A 28 2.62 -14.85 11.94
CA PHE A 28 1.69 -14.49 13.02
C PHE A 28 1.08 -15.71 13.72
N ALA A 29 1.64 -16.91 13.50
CA ALA A 29 1.13 -18.18 14.02
C ALA A 29 -0.38 -18.43 13.69
N GLN A 30 -0.88 -17.84 12.61
CA GLN A 30 -2.25 -18.02 12.14
C GLN A 30 -2.26 -19.17 11.13
N THR A 31 -2.50 -20.39 11.61
CA THR A 31 -2.17 -21.59 10.83
C THR A 31 -3.16 -21.98 9.73
N ASN A 32 -4.35 -21.37 9.58
CA ASN A 32 -5.36 -21.88 8.63
C ASN A 32 -6.30 -20.82 8.02
N SER A 33 -5.91 -19.55 7.93
CA SER A 33 -6.77 -18.57 7.22
C SER A 33 -6.69 -18.80 5.71
N VAL A 34 -7.84 -19.06 5.09
CA VAL A 34 -7.99 -19.10 3.61
C VAL A 34 -8.17 -17.71 3.01
N ASP A 35 -8.37 -16.70 3.85
CA ASP A 35 -8.56 -15.31 3.44
C ASP A 35 -7.24 -14.53 3.56
N VAL A 36 -7.06 -13.59 2.63
CA VAL A 36 -5.93 -12.66 2.62
C VAL A 36 -6.09 -11.66 3.76
N SER A 37 -5.09 -11.57 4.62
CA SER A 37 -5.05 -10.58 5.70
C SER A 37 -5.09 -9.14 5.15
N PRO A 38 -5.91 -8.24 5.69
CA PRO A 38 -5.89 -6.82 5.33
C PRO A 38 -4.50 -6.19 5.41
N PHE A 39 -3.69 -6.57 6.40
CA PHE A 39 -2.34 -6.07 6.57
C PHE A 39 -1.37 -6.60 5.51
N TYR A 40 -1.64 -7.77 4.94
CA TYR A 40 -0.85 -8.30 3.82
C TYR A 40 -1.03 -7.47 2.55
N CYS A 41 -2.14 -6.74 2.38
CA CYS A 41 -2.35 -5.89 1.20
C CYS A 41 -1.31 -4.77 1.08
N ALA A 42 -0.69 -4.34 2.18
CA ALA A 42 0.43 -3.41 2.14
C ALA A 42 1.68 -4.03 1.46
N SER A 43 1.77 -5.34 1.30
CA SER A 43 2.85 -5.94 0.48
C SER A 43 2.79 -5.51 -0.99
N LEU A 44 1.65 -4.99 -1.46
CA LEU A 44 1.47 -4.53 -2.83
C LEU A 44 2.04 -3.14 -3.09
N TRP A 45 2.38 -2.33 -2.07
CA TRP A 45 2.90 -0.97 -2.30
C TRP A 45 4.08 -0.91 -3.28
N PRO A 46 5.13 -1.75 -3.16
CA PRO A 46 6.29 -1.71 -4.04
C PRO A 46 5.99 -2.02 -5.52
N GLU A 47 4.84 -2.62 -5.79
CA GLU A 47 4.39 -2.94 -7.15
C GLU A 47 3.95 -1.70 -7.94
N PHE A 48 3.68 -0.57 -7.27
CA PHE A 48 3.23 0.65 -7.93
C PHE A 48 4.40 1.58 -8.24
N GLU A 49 4.52 2.02 -9.49
CA GLU A 49 5.48 3.07 -9.90
C GLU A 49 5.33 4.33 -9.04
N LEU A 50 4.10 4.66 -8.63
CA LEU A 50 3.79 5.78 -7.74
C LEU A 50 4.49 5.67 -6.38
N PHE A 51 4.71 4.45 -5.87
CA PHE A 51 5.35 4.22 -4.58
C PHE A 51 6.84 3.84 -4.68
N LYS A 52 7.33 3.40 -5.84
CA LYS A 52 8.73 3.01 -6.03
C LYS A 52 9.77 4.02 -5.54
N PRO A 53 9.60 5.35 -5.71
CA PRO A 53 10.54 6.34 -5.19
C PRO A 53 10.74 6.28 -3.68
N PHE A 54 9.83 5.65 -2.94
CA PHE A 54 9.84 5.58 -1.48
C PHE A 54 10.45 4.29 -0.92
N ILE A 55 10.69 3.27 -1.76
CA ILE A 55 11.19 1.96 -1.30
C ILE A 55 12.56 2.07 -0.62
N SER A 56 13.43 2.93 -1.13
CA SER A 56 14.76 3.20 -0.55
C SER A 56 14.78 4.37 0.43
N SER A 57 13.63 5.02 0.65
CA SER A 57 13.51 6.18 1.53
C SER A 57 13.29 5.76 2.98
N LYS A 58 13.85 6.53 3.91
CA LYS A 58 13.59 6.35 5.35
C LYS A 58 12.23 6.96 5.71
N LEU A 59 11.15 6.27 5.35
CA LEU A 59 9.79 6.64 5.74
C LEU A 59 9.43 6.08 7.11
N LEU A 60 8.88 6.94 7.97
CA LEU A 60 8.24 6.53 9.21
C LEU A 60 6.73 6.35 8.97
N LEU A 61 6.22 5.13 9.13
CA LEU A 61 4.78 4.88 9.15
C LEU A 61 4.16 5.49 10.41
N LYS A 62 3.26 6.47 10.24
CA LYS A 62 2.61 7.19 11.35
C LYS A 62 1.25 6.60 11.71
N SER A 63 0.46 6.20 10.71
CA SER A 63 -0.85 5.59 10.92
C SER A 63 -1.25 4.70 9.75
N THR A 64 -2.10 3.73 10.06
CA THR A 64 -2.77 2.87 9.08
C THR A 64 -4.25 2.82 9.45
N GLU A 65 -5.12 3.15 8.50
CA GLU A 65 -6.57 3.06 8.60
C GLU A 65 -7.02 1.97 7.61
N ILE A 66 -7.88 1.06 8.05
CA ILE A 66 -8.36 -0.06 7.22
C ILE A 66 -9.88 -0.14 7.36
N GLU A 67 -10.56 -0.19 6.21
CA GLU A 67 -11.97 -0.54 6.12
C GLU A 67 -12.11 -1.76 5.21
N GLN A 68 -12.49 -2.90 5.78
CA GLN A 68 -12.75 -4.13 5.04
C GLN A 68 -14.26 -4.33 4.92
N TYR A 69 -14.76 -4.26 3.69
CA TYR A 69 -16.18 -4.46 3.38
C TYR A 69 -16.47 -5.91 2.99
N HIS A 70 -15.53 -6.57 2.31
CA HIS A 70 -15.63 -7.97 1.90
C HIS A 70 -14.28 -8.68 2.05
N PRO A 71 -14.28 -9.99 2.38
CA PRO A 71 -13.05 -10.79 2.43
C PRO A 71 -12.37 -10.86 1.05
N LEU A 72 -11.06 -11.01 1.08
CA LEU A 72 -10.23 -11.20 -0.10
C LEU A 72 -9.85 -12.68 -0.19
N ALA A 73 -10.18 -13.30 -1.32
CA ALA A 73 -9.84 -14.68 -1.62
C ALA A 73 -8.46 -14.78 -2.28
N ILE A 74 -7.78 -15.88 -1.98
CA ILE A 74 -6.51 -16.26 -2.60
C ILE A 74 -6.72 -16.64 -4.08
N ASP A 75 -5.70 -16.42 -4.91
CA ASP A 75 -5.67 -16.79 -6.33
C ASP A 75 -6.81 -16.18 -7.18
N VAL A 76 -7.39 -15.06 -6.71
CA VAL A 76 -8.40 -14.27 -7.40
C VAL A 76 -7.79 -12.97 -7.92
N ILE A 77 -8.15 -12.57 -9.15
CA ILE A 77 -7.77 -11.27 -9.74
C ILE A 77 -8.60 -10.14 -9.12
N TYR A 78 -7.94 -9.10 -8.63
CA TYR A 78 -8.53 -7.86 -8.12
C TYR A 78 -8.03 -6.64 -8.89
N GLN A 79 -8.87 -5.62 -8.96
CA GLN A 79 -8.49 -4.28 -9.42
C GLN A 79 -8.00 -3.48 -8.22
N VAL A 80 -6.70 -3.17 -8.20
CA VAL A 80 -6.06 -2.42 -7.12
C VAL A 80 -5.71 -1.04 -7.63
N GLN A 81 -6.18 -0.01 -6.95
CA GLN A 81 -5.82 1.38 -7.21
C GLN A 81 -5.02 1.91 -6.03
N LEU A 82 -3.87 2.52 -6.32
CA LEU A 82 -3.08 3.30 -5.39
C LEU A 82 -3.20 4.79 -5.72
N THR A 83 -3.37 5.63 -4.71
CA THR A 83 -3.49 7.08 -4.89
C THR A 83 -2.71 7.83 -3.82
N ILE A 84 -1.92 8.82 -4.21
CA ILE A 84 -1.36 9.81 -3.28
C ILE A 84 -2.40 10.90 -3.08
N ILE A 85 -2.95 10.98 -1.87
CA ILE A 85 -4.04 11.93 -1.53
C ILE A 85 -3.52 13.17 -0.81
N GLU A 86 -2.30 13.12 -0.27
CA GLU A 86 -1.67 14.27 0.37
C GLU A 86 -0.15 14.18 0.29
N GLN A 87 0.48 15.29 -0.07
CA GLN A 87 1.91 15.54 0.12
C GLN A 87 2.08 16.93 0.71
N LYS A 88 2.54 17.03 1.95
CA LYS A 88 2.58 18.31 2.68
C LYS A 88 3.78 18.41 3.59
N ARG A 89 4.50 19.53 3.54
CA ARG A 89 5.55 19.85 4.52
C ARG A 89 4.92 20.28 5.85
N ILE A 90 5.40 19.67 6.95
CA ILE A 90 4.99 19.97 8.33
C ILE A 90 6.26 20.08 9.18
N ARG A 91 6.68 21.33 9.48
CA ARG A 91 7.93 21.63 10.20
C ARG A 91 9.14 20.97 9.50
N GLN A 92 9.86 20.10 10.21
CA GLN A 92 11.01 19.35 9.69
C GLN A 92 10.65 18.04 8.97
N PHE A 93 9.37 17.78 8.67
CA PHE A 93 8.91 16.57 8.00
C PHE A 93 8.16 16.86 6.70
N ILE A 94 8.16 15.91 5.78
CA ILE A 94 7.19 15.81 4.69
C ILE A 94 6.23 14.68 5.04
N LYS A 95 4.93 14.99 5.06
CA LYS A 95 3.84 14.03 5.25
C LYS A 95 3.38 13.55 3.88
N TYR A 96 3.30 12.23 3.73
CA TYR A 96 2.68 11.57 2.59
C TYR A 96 1.48 10.78 3.09
N SER A 97 0.31 11.01 2.51
CA SER A 97 -0.86 10.17 2.75
C SER A 97 -1.22 9.49 1.45
N PHE A 98 -1.29 8.16 1.50
CA PHE A 98 -1.71 7.36 0.37
C PHE A 98 -2.93 6.55 0.74
N GLU A 99 -3.75 6.25 -0.26
CA GLU A 99 -4.83 5.29 -0.17
C GLU A 99 -4.67 4.16 -1.19
N MET A 100 -5.10 2.97 -0.79
CA MET A 100 -5.24 1.79 -1.63
C MET A 100 -6.68 1.33 -1.59
N LYS A 101 -7.26 1.13 -2.77
CA LYS A 101 -8.61 0.58 -2.97
C LYS A 101 -8.49 -0.73 -3.72
N ILE A 102 -9.04 -1.80 -3.17
CA ILE A 102 -9.07 -3.12 -3.82
C ILE A 102 -10.52 -3.48 -4.07
N ASN A 103 -10.83 -3.69 -5.34
CA ASN A 103 -12.17 -4.01 -5.82
C ASN A 103 -12.17 -5.32 -6.58
N LYS A 104 -13.27 -6.06 -6.49
CA LYS A 104 -13.58 -7.17 -7.39
C LYS A 104 -14.75 -6.76 -8.27
N ASN A 105 -14.49 -6.52 -9.55
CA ASN A 105 -15.47 -5.93 -10.46
C ASN A 105 -15.97 -4.59 -9.89
N LEU A 106 -17.29 -4.42 -9.73
CA LEU A 106 -17.90 -3.22 -9.14
C LEU A 106 -18.00 -3.27 -7.61
N THR A 107 -17.54 -4.35 -6.97
CA THR A 107 -17.63 -4.55 -5.52
C THR A 107 -16.39 -4.02 -4.82
N LYS A 108 -16.57 -3.10 -3.87
CA LYS A 108 -15.51 -2.63 -2.97
C LYS A 108 -15.17 -3.72 -1.96
N CYS A 109 -13.91 -4.13 -1.89
CA CYS A 109 -13.48 -5.18 -0.96
C CYS A 109 -12.77 -4.59 0.25
N ILE A 110 -11.71 -3.81 0.02
CA ILE A 110 -10.94 -3.19 1.10
C ILE A 110 -10.46 -1.79 0.69
N TYR A 111 -10.44 -0.91 1.67
CA TYR A 111 -9.81 0.39 1.64
C TYR A 111 -8.71 0.44 2.70
N ILE A 112 -7.54 0.92 2.32
CA ILE A 112 -6.41 1.12 3.23
C ILE A 112 -5.90 2.54 3.02
N LYS A 113 -5.68 3.27 4.11
CA LYS A 113 -4.99 4.56 4.08
C LYS A 113 -3.80 4.52 5.00
N GLN A 114 -2.63 4.86 4.47
CA GLN A 114 -1.40 4.94 5.24
C GLN A 114 -0.82 6.33 5.16
N THR A 115 -0.40 6.83 6.33
CA THR A 115 0.31 8.10 6.44
C THR A 115 1.74 7.84 6.84
N PHE A 116 2.66 8.40 6.05
CA PHE A 116 4.10 8.34 6.26
C PHE A 116 4.66 9.73 6.55
N LEU A 117 5.77 9.76 7.29
CA LEU A 117 6.58 10.95 7.52
C LEU A 117 8.01 10.70 7.05
N GLU A 118 8.53 11.63 6.26
CA GLU A 118 9.93 11.69 5.88
C GLU A 118 10.58 12.90 6.56
N LYS A 119 11.74 12.71 7.21
CA LYS A 119 12.49 13.84 7.77
C LYS A 119 13.15 14.61 6.64
N VAL A 120 12.93 15.93 6.59
CA VAL A 120 13.64 16.81 5.66
C VAL A 120 15.12 16.77 6.04
N LYS A 121 15.99 16.41 5.10
CA LYS A 121 17.45 16.52 5.30
C LYS A 121 17.79 17.99 5.42
N ASN A 122 18.47 18.37 6.50
CA ASN A 122 19.12 19.68 6.58
C ASN A 122 20.50 19.54 5.94
N ASP A 123 20.99 20.60 5.27
CA ASP A 123 22.27 20.62 4.55
C ASP A 123 23.52 20.31 5.42
N THR A 124 23.36 20.16 6.74
CA THR A 124 24.42 19.82 7.69
C THR A 124 24.63 18.31 7.93
N ASP A 125 23.80 17.43 7.37
CA ASP A 125 23.91 15.97 7.59
C ASP A 125 24.80 15.24 6.55
N ILE A 126 25.68 15.97 5.84
CA ILE A 126 26.75 15.39 5.00
C ILE A 126 28.08 15.53 5.75
N THR A 127 28.43 14.50 6.52
CA THR A 127 29.80 14.22 6.97
C THR A 127 30.06 12.74 6.85
#